data_AF-A0A1F7IKF5-F1
#
_entry.id   AF-A0A1F7IKF5-F1
#
_cell.length_a   1.000
_cell.length_b   1.000
_cell.length_c   1.000
_cell.angle_alpha   90.00
_cell.angle_beta   90.00
_cell.angle_gamma   90.00
#
_symmetry.space_group_name_H-M   'P 1'
#
loop_
_entity.id
_entity.type
_entity.pdbx_description
1 polymer ?
#
loop_
_entity_poly.entity_id
_entity_poly.type
_entity_poly.pdbx_seq_one_letter_code
_entity_poly.pdbx_strand_id
1 'polypeptide(L)'
;MYSKRAWFATLIIFFIGITFTLHFVFPLKFYKDTAGVLGVKTYTSPTSYSSKPSSPDFRQNEGAVINRDRATAIIFSNTTDMDAYLSVGITPMADPIQLCSRYQISPIYELWLKSQSNDAKILNPHRTSLVSLKYSADDLLTSTGEYFPMDSLKIAYSSDGGYSWTTLRSSVVDAQNNTVSAISKIAGGYMIIAGYTSPDSYCNYKQIN
;
A
#
# COMPACT_ATOMS: atom_id res chain seq x y z
N MET A 1 -65.61 31.50 1.89
CA MET A 1 -64.76 32.33 2.78
C MET A 1 -63.68 31.42 3.35
N TYR A 2 -62.64 31.14 2.55
CA TYR A 2 -61.52 30.26 2.92
C TYR A 2 -60.24 31.12 3.01
N SER A 3 -59.52 30.90 4.10
CA SER A 3 -58.40 31.68 4.60
C SER A 3 -57.23 31.77 3.61
N LYS A 4 -56.94 32.98 3.12
CA LYS A 4 -55.75 33.34 2.32
C LYS A 4 -54.42 33.29 3.11
N ARG A 5 -54.40 32.77 4.34
CA ARG A 5 -53.21 32.79 5.21
C ARG A 5 -52.39 31.50 5.22
N ALA A 6 -52.85 30.43 4.57
CA ALA A 6 -52.15 29.13 4.60
C ALA A 6 -51.15 28.89 3.46
N TRP A 7 -51.07 29.77 2.45
CA TRP A 7 -50.22 29.54 1.27
C TRP A 7 -48.82 30.16 1.34
N PHE A 8 -48.55 31.06 2.30
CA PHE A 8 -47.24 31.69 2.45
C PHE A 8 -46.28 30.91 3.37
N ALA A 9 -46.79 30.03 4.23
CA ALA A 9 -45.97 29.27 5.18
C ALA A 9 -45.27 28.05 4.55
N THR A 10 -45.81 27.51 3.45
CA THR A 10 -45.26 26.30 2.82
C THR A 10 -44.14 26.59 1.82
N LEU A 11 -43.98 27.84 1.37
CA LEU A 11 -42.94 28.20 0.38
C LEU A 11 -41.58 28.56 1.01
N ILE A 12 -41.57 28.97 2.29
CA ILE A 12 -40.33 29.37 2.99
C ILE A 12 -39.51 28.15 3.43
N ILE A 13 -40.16 27.02 3.73
CA ILE A 13 -39.48 25.78 4.14
C ILE A 13 -38.75 25.14 2.94
N PHE A 14 -39.22 25.36 1.70
CA PHE A 14 -38.56 24.84 0.50
C PHE A 14 -37.28 25.60 0.12
N PHE A 15 -37.18 26.90 0.43
CA PHE A 15 -35.99 27.71 0.09
C PHE A 15 -34.87 27.68 1.15
N ILE A 16 -35.19 27.35 2.41
CA ILE A 16 -34.18 27.14 3.46
C ILE A 16 -33.56 25.72 3.34
N GLY A 17 -34.29 24.75 2.78
CA GLY A 17 -33.78 23.40 2.51
C GLY A 17 -32.81 23.29 1.32
N ILE A 18 -32.88 24.22 0.37
CA ILE A 18 -32.01 24.22 -0.83
C ILE A 18 -30.73 25.05 -0.63
N THR A 19 -30.69 25.94 0.37
CA THR A 19 -29.46 26.68 0.72
C THR A 19 -28.54 25.92 1.68
N PHE A 20 -29.05 24.87 2.35
CA PHE A 20 -28.25 24.00 3.22
C PHE A 20 -27.72 22.72 2.54
N THR A 21 -28.09 22.46 1.28
CA THR A 21 -27.64 21.30 0.49
C THR A 21 -26.60 21.65 -0.58
N LEU A 22 -26.00 22.83 -0.49
CA LEU A 22 -24.92 23.31 -1.38
C LEU A 22 -23.69 23.82 -0.62
N HIS A 23 -23.51 23.42 0.64
CA HIS A 23 -22.27 23.64 1.41
C HIS A 23 -21.42 22.36 1.59
N PHE A 24 -21.84 21.23 1.01
CA PHE A 24 -20.92 20.15 0.62
C PHE A 24 -20.45 20.35 -0.83
N VAL A 25 -20.17 21.59 -1.21
CA VAL A 25 -19.16 21.85 -2.23
C VAL A 25 -17.86 21.46 -1.55
N PHE A 26 -17.41 20.23 -1.77
CA PHE A 26 -16.02 19.87 -1.57
C PHE A 26 -15.19 21.01 -2.15
N PRO A 27 -14.37 21.72 -1.36
CA PRO A 27 -13.27 22.39 -1.99
C PRO A 27 -12.39 21.23 -2.49
N LEU A 28 -12.56 20.85 -3.75
CA LEU A 28 -11.49 20.27 -4.55
C LEU A 28 -10.42 21.36 -4.62
N LYS A 29 -9.72 21.55 -3.50
CA LYS A 29 -8.40 22.14 -3.49
C LYS A 29 -7.56 21.10 -4.20
N PHE A 30 -7.51 21.22 -5.52
CA PHE A 30 -6.37 20.74 -6.27
C PHE A 30 -5.17 21.45 -5.65
N TYR A 31 -4.53 20.77 -4.70
CA TYR A 31 -3.27 21.20 -4.14
C TYR A 31 -2.36 21.36 -5.35
N LYS A 32 -1.95 22.61 -5.60
CA LYS A 32 -0.84 22.88 -6.50
C LYS A 32 0.31 22.06 -5.97
N ASP A 33 0.65 21.04 -6.73
CA ASP A 33 1.89 20.28 -6.65
C ASP A 33 3.04 21.30 -6.70
N THR A 34 3.38 21.87 -5.54
CA THR A 34 4.68 22.49 -5.38
C THR A 34 5.63 21.35 -5.59
N ALA A 35 6.34 21.41 -6.72
CA ALA A 35 7.45 20.55 -7.09
C ALA A 35 8.48 20.53 -5.94
N GLY A 36 8.15 19.79 -4.88
CA GLY A 36 9.11 19.25 -3.95
C GLY A 36 9.96 18.34 -4.80
N VAL A 37 11.27 18.57 -4.74
CA VAL A 37 12.30 17.75 -5.38
C VAL A 37 11.83 16.30 -5.31
N LEU A 38 11.44 15.74 -6.48
CA LEU A 38 11.03 14.35 -6.58
C LEU A 38 12.23 13.55 -6.08
N GLY A 39 12.16 13.09 -4.83
CA GLY A 39 13.22 12.30 -4.21
C GLY A 39 13.57 11.15 -5.13
N VAL A 40 14.84 10.72 -5.08
CA VAL A 40 15.28 9.56 -5.86
C VAL A 40 14.29 8.42 -5.57
N LYS A 41 13.61 7.92 -6.62
CA LYS A 41 12.55 6.91 -6.45
C LYS A 41 13.11 5.51 -6.17
N THR A 42 14.44 5.36 -6.17
CA THR A 42 15.15 4.19 -5.68
C THR A 42 15.19 4.20 -4.15
N TYR A 43 15.39 3.05 -3.53
CA TYR A 43 15.61 2.99 -2.09
C TYR A 43 17.01 2.44 -1.76
N THR A 44 17.59 2.93 -0.66
CA THR A 44 18.86 2.42 -0.15
C THR A 44 18.68 1.03 0.45
N SER A 45 19.77 0.25 0.48
CA SER A 45 19.78 -1.07 1.11
C SER A 45 19.11 -1.03 2.49
N PRO A 46 18.28 -2.04 2.82
CA PRO A 46 17.62 -2.13 4.11
C PRO A 46 18.56 -1.91 5.29
N THR A 47 18.10 -1.10 6.25
CA THR A 47 18.85 -0.77 7.47
C THR A 47 18.88 -1.93 8.45
N SER A 48 17.92 -2.85 8.34
CA SER A 48 17.84 -4.07 9.13
C SER A 48 17.37 -5.23 8.26
N TYR A 49 17.75 -6.44 8.65
CA TYR A 49 17.27 -7.69 8.08
C TYR A 49 16.89 -8.67 9.19
N SER A 50 15.82 -9.44 8.97
CA SER A 50 15.54 -10.60 9.80
C SER A 50 16.68 -11.62 9.68
N SER A 51 17.10 -12.20 10.80
CA SER A 51 18.12 -13.25 10.81
C SER A 51 17.63 -14.54 10.13
N LYS A 52 18.59 -15.34 9.67
CA LYS A 52 18.34 -16.72 9.22
C LYS A 52 17.86 -17.54 10.42
N PRO A 53 16.70 -18.21 10.34
CA PRO A 53 16.20 -19.07 11.41
C PRO A 53 17.04 -20.35 11.53
N SER A 54 16.98 -21.01 12.69
CA SER A 54 17.68 -22.28 12.93
C SER A 54 17.12 -23.45 12.11
N SER A 55 15.81 -23.42 11.83
CA SER A 55 15.10 -24.34 10.93
C SER A 55 14.47 -23.56 9.78
N PRO A 56 14.20 -24.18 8.62
CA PRO A 56 13.49 -23.50 7.54
C PRO A 56 12.09 -23.07 8.03
N ASP A 57 11.56 -21.96 7.47
CA ASP A 57 10.17 -21.58 7.74
C ASP A 57 9.20 -22.56 7.05
N PHE A 58 9.63 -23.22 5.97
CA PHE A 58 8.91 -24.28 5.28
C PHE A 58 9.84 -25.19 4.47
N ARG A 59 9.47 -26.46 4.34
CA ARG A 59 10.27 -27.43 3.58
C ARG A 59 10.00 -27.34 2.09
N GLN A 60 10.87 -27.94 1.30
CA GLN A 60 10.70 -28.11 -0.13
C GLN A 60 9.27 -28.53 -0.48
N ASN A 61 8.66 -27.84 -1.44
CA ASN A 61 7.30 -28.08 -1.95
C ASN A 61 6.14 -27.87 -0.96
N GLU A 62 6.40 -27.54 0.30
CA GLU A 62 5.36 -27.19 1.27
C GLU A 62 4.88 -25.75 1.10
N GLY A 63 3.72 -25.45 1.69
CA GLY A 63 3.22 -24.08 1.86
C GLY A 63 3.38 -23.64 3.32
N ALA A 64 3.32 -22.33 3.57
CA ALA A 64 3.41 -21.78 4.91
C ALA A 64 2.75 -20.41 5.02
N VAL A 65 2.41 -20.03 6.24
CA VAL A 65 2.05 -18.66 6.61
C VAL A 65 3.14 -18.14 7.52
N ILE A 66 3.86 -17.12 7.06
CA ILE A 66 5.04 -16.59 7.75
C ILE A 66 4.78 -15.14 8.11
N ASN A 67 4.86 -14.83 9.40
CA ASN A 67 4.72 -13.47 9.92
C ASN A 67 6.09 -12.99 10.42
N ARG A 68 6.59 -11.89 9.88
CA ARG A 68 7.82 -11.23 10.38
C ARG A 68 7.66 -9.72 10.30
N ASP A 69 7.87 -9.05 11.44
CA ASP A 69 7.60 -7.62 11.59
C ASP A 69 6.14 -7.32 11.19
N ARG A 70 5.92 -6.33 10.32
CA ARG A 70 4.62 -5.92 9.78
C ARG A 70 4.32 -6.56 8.43
N ALA A 71 5.14 -7.51 7.99
CA ALA A 71 4.96 -8.26 6.75
C ALA A 71 4.49 -9.70 7.04
N THR A 72 3.46 -10.12 6.32
CA THR A 72 2.97 -11.50 6.31
C THR A 72 3.06 -12.05 4.90
N ALA A 73 3.56 -13.27 4.75
CA ALA A 73 3.61 -13.98 3.49
C ALA A 73 2.87 -15.32 3.60
N ILE A 74 1.95 -15.57 2.68
CA ILE A 74 1.33 -16.89 2.50
C ILE A 74 1.95 -17.53 1.27
N ILE A 75 2.77 -18.54 1.52
CA ILE A 75 3.47 -19.34 0.54
C ILE A 75 2.60 -20.54 0.20
N PHE A 76 2.30 -20.72 -1.09
CA PHE A 76 1.59 -21.91 -1.56
C PHE A 76 2.56 -23.08 -1.76
N SER A 77 2.03 -24.31 -1.73
CA SER A 77 2.83 -25.50 -2.08
C SER A 77 3.42 -25.40 -3.48
N ASN A 78 4.57 -26.06 -3.66
CA ASN A 78 5.38 -26.03 -4.88
C ASN A 78 5.85 -24.62 -5.29
N THR A 79 6.10 -23.71 -4.33
CA THR A 79 6.67 -22.38 -4.63
C THR A 79 8.19 -22.45 -4.87
N THR A 80 8.89 -23.39 -4.24
CA THR A 80 10.35 -23.59 -4.35
C THR A 80 10.72 -25.06 -4.15
N ASP A 81 11.80 -25.49 -4.82
CA ASP A 81 12.37 -26.83 -4.75
C ASP A 81 13.39 -27.00 -3.61
N MET A 82 13.42 -26.06 -2.66
CA MET A 82 14.37 -26.04 -1.56
C MET A 82 13.66 -25.70 -0.26
N ASP A 83 14.18 -26.26 0.84
CA ASP A 83 13.89 -25.77 2.18
C ASP A 83 14.26 -24.29 2.27
N ALA A 84 13.32 -23.46 2.70
CA ALA A 84 13.46 -22.02 2.59
C ALA A 84 12.90 -21.27 3.79
N TYR A 85 13.30 -20.01 3.89
CA TYR A 85 12.80 -19.09 4.89
C TYR A 85 12.57 -17.71 4.27
N LEU A 86 11.69 -16.93 4.88
CA LEU A 86 11.40 -15.56 4.49
C LEU A 86 12.40 -14.60 5.16
N SER A 87 13.16 -13.89 4.34
CA SER A 87 13.97 -12.76 4.79
C SER A 87 13.22 -11.46 4.56
N VAL A 88 13.15 -10.63 5.60
CA VAL A 88 12.53 -9.30 5.58
C VAL A 88 13.59 -8.27 5.89
N GLY A 89 13.90 -7.41 4.92
CA GLY A 89 14.69 -6.20 5.11
C GLY A 89 13.77 -4.97 5.25
N ILE A 90 14.12 -4.02 6.13
CA ILE A 90 13.33 -2.79 6.32
C ILE A 90 14.17 -1.56 5.97
N THR A 91 13.66 -0.76 5.03
CA THR A 91 14.13 0.61 4.77
C THR A 91 13.09 1.59 5.32
N PRO A 92 13.40 2.33 6.41
CA PRO A 92 12.52 3.32 6.99
C PRO A 92 12.11 4.40 5.99
N MET A 93 10.92 4.96 6.19
CA MET A 93 10.45 6.09 5.41
C MET A 93 11.13 7.38 5.90
N ALA A 94 12.12 7.87 5.16
CA ALA A 94 12.76 9.16 5.41
C ALA A 94 12.19 10.24 4.47
N ASP A 95 12.29 10.00 3.16
CA ASP A 95 11.70 10.82 2.11
C ASP A 95 10.62 10.02 1.37
N PRO A 96 9.32 10.29 1.59
CA PRO A 96 8.25 9.49 0.99
C PRO A 96 8.30 9.49 -0.54
N ILE A 97 8.30 8.29 -1.13
CA ILE A 97 8.25 8.16 -2.59
C ILE A 97 6.84 8.50 -3.10
N GLN A 98 6.76 9.44 -4.04
CA GLN A 98 5.52 9.72 -4.77
C GLN A 98 5.48 8.92 -6.08
N LEU A 99 4.47 8.07 -6.24
CA LEU A 99 4.19 7.30 -7.45
C LEU A 99 2.90 7.80 -8.09
N CYS A 100 3.02 8.49 -9.23
CA CYS A 100 1.90 9.20 -9.86
C CYS A 100 1.21 10.14 -8.84
N SER A 101 -0.06 9.92 -8.53
CA SER A 101 -0.85 10.70 -7.57
C SER A 101 -1.00 10.02 -6.21
N ARG A 102 -0.07 9.11 -5.87
CA ARG A 102 -0.06 8.35 -4.62
C ARG A 102 1.28 8.54 -3.91
N TYR A 103 1.25 8.54 -2.59
CA TYR A 103 2.40 8.71 -1.72
C TYR A 103 2.66 7.41 -0.97
N GLN A 104 3.93 7.11 -0.75
CA GLN A 104 4.37 6.09 0.21
C GLN A 104 3.87 6.46 1.61
N ILE A 105 3.28 5.48 2.31
CA ILE A 105 2.79 5.65 3.68
C ILE A 105 3.39 4.65 4.67
N SER A 106 4.12 3.65 4.18
CA SER A 106 4.82 2.67 5.03
C SER A 106 6.32 2.68 4.75
N PRO A 107 7.15 2.06 5.61
CA PRO A 107 8.48 1.63 5.23
C PRO A 107 8.47 0.76 3.97
N ILE A 108 9.64 0.61 3.34
CA ILE A 108 9.84 -0.37 2.28
C ILE A 108 10.30 -1.68 2.93
N TYR A 109 9.57 -2.74 2.64
CA TYR A 109 9.84 -4.10 3.04
C TYR A 109 10.47 -4.86 1.88
N GLU A 110 11.77 -5.14 1.97
CA GLU A 110 12.46 -5.99 1.01
C GLU A 110 12.28 -7.46 1.39
N LEU A 111 11.46 -8.19 0.62
CA LEU A 111 11.08 -9.56 0.89
C LEU A 111 11.78 -10.52 -0.08
N TRP A 112 12.49 -11.50 0.48
CA TRP A 112 13.13 -12.57 -0.28
C TRP A 112 12.87 -13.93 0.34
N LEU A 113 12.53 -14.91 -0.48
CA LEU A 113 12.71 -16.31 -0.11
C LEU A 113 14.20 -16.64 -0.22
N LYS A 114 14.78 -17.21 0.84
CA LYS A 114 16.19 -17.61 0.87
C LYS A 114 16.30 -19.10 1.20
N SER A 115 17.24 -19.77 0.55
CA SER A 115 17.53 -21.18 0.80
C SER A 115 18.10 -21.37 2.21
N GLN A 116 17.56 -22.34 2.94
CA GLN A 116 18.03 -22.67 4.27
C GLN A 116 19.43 -23.29 4.25
N SER A 117 19.87 -23.92 3.16
CA SER A 117 21.17 -24.60 3.10
C SER A 117 22.35 -23.63 2.95
N ASN A 118 22.20 -22.59 2.14
CA ASN A 118 23.31 -21.73 1.72
C ASN A 118 23.03 -20.22 1.79
N ASP A 119 21.87 -19.83 2.32
CA ASP A 119 21.48 -18.42 2.46
C ASP A 119 21.31 -17.66 1.14
N ALA A 120 21.25 -18.34 0.00
CA ALA A 120 21.09 -17.70 -1.30
C ALA A 120 19.63 -17.22 -1.51
N LYS A 121 19.46 -16.06 -2.17
CA LYS A 121 18.15 -15.56 -2.61
C LYS A 121 17.57 -16.46 -3.71
N ILE A 122 16.31 -16.86 -3.57
CA ILE A 122 15.55 -17.56 -4.60
C ILE A 122 14.94 -16.50 -5.52
N LEU A 123 15.62 -16.19 -6.62
CA LEU A 123 15.25 -15.08 -7.51
C LEU A 123 13.95 -15.33 -8.29
N ASN A 124 13.67 -16.60 -8.62
CA ASN A 124 12.53 -16.99 -9.44
C ASN A 124 11.71 -18.09 -8.76
N PRO A 125 10.85 -17.75 -7.77
CA PRO A 125 9.88 -18.70 -7.25
C PRO A 125 8.94 -19.21 -8.36
N HIS A 126 8.60 -20.49 -8.28
CA HIS A 126 7.74 -21.19 -9.25
C HIS A 126 6.31 -20.67 -9.25
N ARG A 127 5.86 -20.17 -8.09
CA ARG A 127 4.49 -19.66 -7.89
C ARG A 127 4.51 -18.29 -7.23
N THR A 128 3.43 -17.55 -7.44
CA THR A 128 3.13 -16.34 -6.66
C THR A 128 2.75 -16.71 -5.23
N SER A 129 2.80 -15.74 -4.33
CA SER A 129 2.39 -15.82 -2.94
C SER A 129 1.41 -14.69 -2.63
N LEU A 130 0.74 -14.74 -1.48
CA LEU A 130 0.06 -13.56 -0.95
C LEU A 130 1.04 -12.80 -0.05
N VAL A 131 1.23 -11.52 -0.32
CA VAL A 131 2.00 -10.60 0.52
C VAL A 131 1.01 -9.66 1.18
N SER A 132 1.09 -9.55 2.51
CA SER A 132 0.26 -8.65 3.29
C SER A 132 1.15 -7.74 4.14
N LEU A 133 0.89 -6.45 4.09
CA LEU A 133 1.60 -5.43 4.87
C LEU A 133 0.61 -4.77 5.82
N LYS A 134 0.98 -4.69 7.09
CA LYS A 134 0.19 -4.02 8.12
C LYS A 134 0.45 -2.52 8.10
N TYR A 135 -0.60 -1.70 8.16
CA TYR A 135 -0.51 -0.25 8.39
C TYR A 135 -0.95 0.12 9.82
N SER A 136 -0.53 1.30 10.29
CA SER A 136 -0.97 1.90 11.56
C SER A 136 -1.86 3.12 11.26
N ALA A 137 -2.52 3.66 12.28
CA ALA A 137 -3.26 4.91 12.14
C ALA A 137 -2.33 6.09 11.80
N ASP A 138 -1.12 6.09 12.35
CA ASP A 138 -0.12 7.14 12.10
C ASP A 138 0.38 7.13 10.66
N ASP A 139 0.48 5.95 10.03
CA ASP A 139 0.84 5.83 8.61
C ASP A 139 -0.20 6.50 7.70
N LEU A 140 -1.47 6.55 8.13
CA LEU A 140 -2.55 7.16 7.35
C LEU A 140 -2.57 8.69 7.47
N LEU A 141 -1.87 9.26 8.46
CA LEU A 141 -1.88 10.68 8.74
C LEU A 141 -0.93 11.42 7.79
N THR A 142 -1.49 12.35 7.02
CA THR A 142 -0.73 13.24 6.16
C THR A 142 -0.03 14.34 6.95
N SER A 143 0.96 15.00 6.33
CA SER A 143 1.63 16.16 6.92
C SER A 143 0.70 17.36 7.19
N THR A 144 -0.48 17.39 6.58
CA THR A 144 -1.51 18.41 6.81
C THR A 144 -2.47 18.04 7.94
N GLY A 145 -2.33 16.86 8.54
CA GLY A 145 -3.21 16.35 9.59
C GLY A 145 -4.50 15.70 9.08
N GLU A 146 -4.63 15.52 7.76
CA GLU A 146 -5.74 14.77 7.14
C GLU A 146 -5.39 13.28 7.02
N TYR A 147 -6.40 12.42 6.90
CA TYR A 147 -6.19 10.99 6.72
C TYR A 147 -6.34 10.58 5.25
N PHE A 148 -5.45 9.72 4.77
CA PHE A 148 -5.65 9.06 3.47
C PHE A 148 -6.92 8.18 3.49
N PRO A 149 -7.71 8.16 2.41
CA PRO A 149 -8.87 7.27 2.31
C PRO A 149 -8.43 5.80 2.35
N MET A 150 -9.09 4.97 3.17
CA MET A 150 -8.71 3.56 3.34
C MET A 150 -8.84 2.75 2.04
N ASP A 151 -9.86 3.05 1.23
CA ASP A 151 -10.09 2.41 -0.08
C ASP A 151 -9.02 2.79 -1.13
N SER A 152 -8.23 3.83 -0.86
CA SER A 152 -7.10 4.20 -1.68
C SER A 152 -5.85 3.37 -1.41
N LEU A 153 -5.77 2.56 -0.36
CA LEU A 153 -4.52 1.85 -0.04
C LEU A 153 -4.20 0.76 -1.08
N LYS A 154 -2.95 0.74 -1.54
CA LYS A 154 -2.41 -0.27 -2.48
C LYS A 154 -0.99 -0.69 -2.09
N ILE A 155 -0.56 -1.87 -2.52
CA ILE A 155 0.84 -2.25 -2.47
C ILE A 155 1.53 -1.84 -3.78
N ALA A 156 2.66 -1.16 -3.66
CA ALA A 156 3.63 -0.97 -4.74
C ALA A 156 4.76 -1.99 -4.61
N TYR A 157 5.24 -2.50 -5.75
CA TYR A 157 6.29 -3.50 -5.84
C TYR A 157 7.42 -3.03 -6.76
N SER A 158 8.64 -3.35 -6.38
CA SER A 158 9.86 -3.14 -7.16
C SER A 158 10.74 -4.40 -7.12
N SER A 159 11.20 -4.85 -8.29
CA SER A 159 12.15 -5.97 -8.41
C SER A 159 13.61 -5.52 -8.53
N ASP A 160 13.88 -4.22 -8.62
CA ASP A 160 15.16 -3.66 -9.05
C ASP A 160 15.72 -2.61 -8.09
N GLY A 161 15.34 -2.62 -6.81
CA GLY A 161 15.81 -1.60 -5.86
C GLY A 161 15.16 -0.22 -6.04
N GLY A 162 14.04 -0.16 -6.77
CA GLY A 162 13.20 1.02 -6.91
C GLY A 162 13.47 1.84 -8.17
N TYR A 163 14.28 1.33 -9.11
CA TYR A 163 14.38 1.92 -10.45
C TYR A 163 13.05 1.81 -11.20
N SER A 164 12.25 0.79 -10.90
CA SER A 164 10.87 0.67 -11.35
C SER A 164 9.92 0.27 -10.22
N TRP A 165 8.74 0.87 -10.23
CA TRP A 165 7.66 0.57 -9.28
C TRP A 165 6.38 0.27 -10.02
N THR A 166 5.71 -0.80 -9.63
CA THR A 166 4.41 -1.22 -10.16
C THR A 166 3.40 -1.31 -9.04
N THR A 167 2.25 -0.65 -9.21
CA THR A 167 1.12 -0.82 -8.29
C THR A 167 0.49 -2.20 -8.52
N LEU A 168 0.43 -3.03 -7.48
CA LEU A 168 -0.15 -4.37 -7.57
C LEU A 168 -1.67 -4.28 -7.66
N ARG A 169 -2.23 -4.63 -8.82
CA ARG A 169 -3.68 -4.56 -9.08
C ARG A 169 -4.51 -5.45 -8.16
N SER A 170 -3.92 -6.54 -7.68
CA SER A 170 -4.51 -7.50 -6.74
C SER A 170 -4.57 -6.99 -5.29
N SER A 171 -4.24 -5.71 -5.05
CA SER A 171 -4.26 -5.13 -3.70
C SER A 171 -5.68 -5.04 -3.14
N VAL A 172 -5.89 -5.64 -1.98
CA VAL A 172 -7.14 -5.66 -1.19
C VAL A 172 -6.85 -5.14 0.21
N VAL A 173 -7.72 -4.28 0.72
CA VAL A 173 -7.61 -3.70 2.05
C VAL A 173 -8.49 -4.48 3.02
N ASP A 174 -7.91 -4.88 4.15
CA ASP A 174 -8.63 -5.41 5.30
C ASP A 174 -8.53 -4.40 6.44
N ALA A 175 -9.58 -3.58 6.56
CA ALA A 175 -9.68 -2.53 7.56
C ALA A 175 -9.87 -3.06 8.99
N GLN A 176 -10.28 -4.33 9.17
CA GLN A 176 -10.44 -4.91 10.51
C GLN A 176 -9.07 -5.29 11.09
N ASN A 177 -8.18 -5.79 10.24
CA ASN A 177 -6.83 -6.20 10.64
C ASN A 177 -5.75 -5.14 10.35
N ASN A 178 -6.13 -4.01 9.75
CA ASN A 178 -5.25 -2.95 9.28
C ASN A 178 -4.17 -3.46 8.34
N THR A 179 -4.55 -4.24 7.32
CA THR A 179 -3.61 -4.79 6.34
C THR A 179 -4.00 -4.45 4.91
N VAL A 180 -2.99 -4.40 4.04
CA VAL A 180 -3.16 -4.40 2.59
C VAL A 180 -2.50 -5.65 2.07
N SER A 181 -3.21 -6.43 1.27
CA SER A 181 -2.73 -7.72 0.76
C SER A 181 -2.77 -7.77 -0.75
N ALA A 182 -1.77 -8.39 -1.38
CA ALA A 182 -1.70 -8.53 -2.84
C ALA A 182 -1.05 -9.87 -3.24
N ILE A 183 -1.39 -10.35 -4.43
CA ILE A 183 -0.72 -11.51 -5.06
C ILE A 183 0.55 -11.02 -5.76
N SER A 184 1.70 -11.55 -5.39
CA SER A 184 3.01 -11.21 -5.99
C SER A 184 4.03 -12.35 -5.85
N LYS A 185 5.11 -12.33 -6.62
CA LYS A 185 6.29 -13.17 -6.37
C LYS A 185 7.18 -12.51 -5.32
N ILE A 186 7.51 -13.22 -4.24
CA ILE A 186 8.39 -12.69 -3.18
C ILE A 186 9.83 -12.59 -3.67
N ALA A 187 10.16 -11.46 -4.29
CA ALA A 187 11.47 -11.16 -4.85
C ALA A 187 11.63 -9.64 -5.04
N GLY A 188 11.79 -8.88 -3.96
CA GLY A 188 12.07 -7.43 -4.05
C GLY A 188 11.42 -6.58 -2.97
N GLY A 189 11.32 -5.28 -3.26
CA GLY A 189 10.80 -4.25 -2.36
C GLY A 189 9.28 -4.07 -2.47
N TYR A 190 8.63 -3.91 -1.32
CA TYR A 190 7.20 -3.72 -1.17
C TYR A 190 6.90 -2.54 -0.26
N MET A 191 5.93 -1.71 -0.61
CA MET A 191 5.46 -0.64 0.28
C MET A 191 3.97 -0.40 0.09
N ILE A 192 3.33 0.17 1.11
CA ILE A 192 1.97 0.66 1.01
C ILE A 192 2.00 2.10 0.47
N ILE A 193 1.16 2.36 -0.52
CA ILE A 193 0.91 3.68 -1.08
C ILE A 193 -0.56 4.05 -0.94
N ALA A 194 -0.84 5.34 -0.79
CA ALA A 194 -2.20 5.89 -0.70
C ALA A 194 -2.31 7.23 -1.42
N GLY A 195 -3.52 7.67 -1.75
CA GLY A 195 -3.71 8.97 -2.42
C GLY A 195 -5.16 9.27 -2.75
N TYR A 196 -5.46 10.54 -3.04
CA TYR A 196 -6.81 11.03 -3.30
C TYR A 196 -7.25 10.81 -4.75
N THR A 197 -7.08 9.58 -5.25
CA THR A 197 -7.48 9.18 -6.61
C THR A 197 -8.40 7.97 -6.57
N SER A 198 -9.05 7.67 -7.71
CA SER A 198 -9.89 6.48 -7.84
C SER A 198 -9.16 5.20 -7.34
N PRO A 199 -9.82 4.32 -6.57
CA PRO A 199 -9.26 3.04 -6.14
C PRO A 199 -8.80 2.14 -7.31
N ASP A 200 -9.35 2.36 -8.51
CA ASP A 200 -9.01 1.62 -9.73
C ASP A 200 -7.85 2.24 -10.51
N SER A 201 -7.25 3.32 -10.00
CA SER A 201 -6.06 3.91 -10.61
C SER A 201 -4.83 3.04 -10.35
N TYR A 202 -4.08 2.76 -11.43
CA TYR A 202 -2.84 1.98 -11.36
C TYR A 202 -1.69 2.78 -11.98
N CYS A 203 -0.52 2.70 -11.33
CA CYS A 203 0.68 3.41 -11.76
C CYS A 203 1.83 2.44 -11.96
N ASN A 204 2.49 2.56 -13.11
CA ASN A 204 3.80 1.97 -13.38
C ASN A 204 4.79 3.12 -13.55
N TYR A 205 5.76 3.21 -12.66
CA TYR A 205 6.87 4.14 -12.76
C TYR A 205 8.10 3.38 -13.21
N LYS A 206 8.85 3.97 -14.13
CA LYS A 206 10.19 3.51 -14.52
C LYS A 206 11.08 4.73 -14.68
N GLN A 207 12.22 4.73 -14.00
CA GLN A 207 13.24 5.75 -14.22
C GLN A 207 13.79 5.56 -15.64
N ILE A 208 13.68 6.62 -16.45
CA ILE A 208 14.28 6.67 -17.78
C ILE A 208 15.68 7.27 -17.59
N ASN A 209 16.70 6.49 -17.90
CA ASN A 209 18.09 6.95 -17.95
C ASN A 209 18.39 7.64 -19.28
#